data_AF-A0A9J7DRA8-F1
#
_entry.id   AF-A0A9J7DRA8-F1
#
_cell.length_a   1.000
_cell.length_b   1.000
_cell.length_c   1.000
_cell.angle_alpha   90.00
_cell.angle_beta   90.00
_cell.angle_gamma   90.00
#
_symmetry.space_group_name_H-M   'P 1'
#
loop_
_entity.id
_entity.type
_entity.pdbx_description
1 polymer ?
#
loop_
_entity_poly.entity_id
_entity_poly.type
_entity_poly.pdbx_seq_one_letter_code
_entity_poly.pdbx_strand_id
1 'polypeptide(L)'
;MAEGNVTQPQEPSLPLPPPPASQPGFCSATCTDKKSAKEEIAKPNVKTSDLFTTCNLPKRFEHPHWFNGYGCQVSKQHPFYRTSSNEYGWYPPGWHSVSSDYFPLRQSFSEALQRSGMFRNYSLNTGADRSNV
;
A
#
# COMPACT_ATOMS: atom_id res chain seq x y z
N MET A 1 64.98 52.48 -26.71
CA MET A 1 63.68 52.34 -26.03
C MET A 1 63.31 50.87 -26.15
N ALA A 2 63.49 50.13 -25.07
CA ALA A 2 63.26 48.69 -25.02
C ALA A 2 61.89 48.48 -24.38
N GLU A 3 60.89 48.12 -25.18
CA GLU A 3 59.57 47.75 -24.70
C GLU A 3 59.52 46.21 -24.68
N GLY A 4 59.69 45.62 -23.49
CA GLY A 4 59.59 44.18 -23.28
C GLY A 4 58.13 43.74 -23.31
N ASN A 5 57.78 42.89 -24.27
CA ASN A 5 56.44 42.31 -24.37
C ASN A 5 56.31 41.15 -23.37
N VAL A 6 55.55 41.36 -22.29
CA VAL A 6 55.24 40.36 -21.26
C VAL A 6 54.27 39.33 -21.85
N THR A 7 54.76 38.12 -22.11
CA THR A 7 53.91 36.99 -22.49
C THR A 7 53.08 36.54 -21.28
N GLN A 8 51.77 36.79 -21.31
CA GLN A 8 50.84 36.19 -20.35
C GLN A 8 50.72 34.67 -20.63
N PRO A 9 50.72 33.81 -19.59
CA PRO A 9 50.45 32.39 -19.79
C PRO A 9 48.97 32.19 -20.16
N GLN A 10 48.71 31.59 -21.32
CA GLN A 10 47.37 31.15 -21.71
C GLN A 10 46.92 30.00 -20.80
N GLU A 11 45.82 30.22 -20.09
CA GLU A 11 45.10 29.19 -19.34
C GLU A 11 44.54 28.15 -20.33
N PRO A 12 44.79 26.84 -20.15
CA PRO A 12 44.27 25.82 -21.05
C PRO A 12 42.75 25.69 -20.88
N SER A 13 42.00 26.12 -21.90
CA SER A 13 40.55 25.93 -21.95
C SER A 13 40.21 24.44 -21.92
N LEU A 14 39.68 23.95 -20.80
CA LEU A 14 39.13 22.61 -20.69
C LEU A 14 37.99 22.44 -21.71
N PRO A 15 37.90 21.30 -22.43
CA PRO A 15 36.81 21.05 -23.35
C PRO A 15 35.47 21.11 -22.60
N LEU A 16 34.56 21.95 -23.08
CA LEU A 16 33.18 21.97 -22.59
C LEU A 16 32.58 20.56 -22.77
N PRO A 17 31.86 20.03 -21.77
CA PRO A 17 31.17 18.75 -21.93
C PRO A 17 30.20 18.87 -23.11
N PRO A 18 30.02 17.78 -23.90
CA PRO A 18 29.06 17.79 -24.99
C PRO A 18 27.69 18.19 -24.45
N PRO A 19 26.92 19.01 -25.18
CA PRO A 19 25.55 19.33 -24.78
C PRO A 19 24.81 18.01 -24.56
N PRO A 20 23.99 17.88 -23.50
CA PRO A 20 23.23 16.67 -23.28
C PRO A 20 22.46 16.38 -24.56
N ALA A 21 22.61 15.15 -25.07
CA ALA A 21 21.90 14.68 -26.24
C ALA A 21 20.44 15.10 -26.11
N SER A 22 19.92 15.77 -27.14
CA SER A 22 18.55 16.27 -27.22
C SER A 22 17.60 15.25 -26.61
N GLN A 23 17.15 15.51 -25.38
CA GLN A 23 16.11 14.69 -24.81
C GLN A 23 14.88 14.99 -25.63
N PRO A 24 14.22 13.97 -26.22
CA PRO A 24 13.03 14.20 -27.02
C PRO A 24 12.04 14.97 -26.14
N GLY A 25 11.63 16.14 -26.63
CA GLY A 25 10.77 17.05 -25.90
C GLY A 25 9.57 16.30 -25.33
N PHE A 26 9.28 16.56 -24.06
CA PHE A 26 8.12 16.00 -23.37
C PHE A 26 6.84 16.53 -24.06
N CYS A 27 6.30 15.76 -24.99
CA CYS A 27 5.02 16.05 -25.65
C CYS A 27 3.91 15.80 -24.63
N SER A 28 3.23 16.88 -24.18
CA SER A 28 2.38 16.88 -22.99
C SER A 28 1.02 16.17 -23.14
N ALA A 29 0.88 15.25 -24.09
CA ALA A 29 -0.31 14.42 -24.23
C ALA A 29 0.07 13.03 -24.76
N THR A 30 0.43 12.14 -23.84
CA THR A 30 0.45 10.68 -24.02
C THR A 30 1.36 10.11 -25.11
N CYS A 31 2.67 10.33 -25.02
CA CYS A 31 3.65 9.43 -25.61
C CYS A 31 4.51 8.78 -24.53
N THR A 32 3.89 7.97 -23.66
CA THR A 32 4.66 7.05 -22.82
C THR A 32 5.37 6.07 -23.76
N ASP A 33 6.70 5.99 -23.69
CA ASP A 33 7.45 5.02 -24.48
C ASP A 33 6.88 3.61 -24.22
N LYS A 34 6.56 2.86 -25.28
CA LYS A 34 6.04 1.49 -25.15
C LYS A 34 6.98 0.60 -24.33
N LYS A 35 8.28 0.92 -24.31
CA LYS A 35 9.26 0.23 -23.47
C LYS A 35 9.08 0.56 -21.98
N SER A 36 8.95 1.84 -21.63
CA SER A 36 8.77 2.24 -20.22
C SER A 36 7.44 1.75 -19.66
N ALA A 37 6.36 1.78 -20.45
CA ALA A 37 5.08 1.21 -20.03
C ALA A 37 5.17 -0.31 -19.73
N LYS A 38 5.90 -1.06 -20.56
CA LYS A 38 6.12 -2.51 -20.34
C LYS A 38 6.96 -2.77 -19.09
N GLU A 39 7.95 -1.95 -18.84
CA GLU A 39 8.82 -2.06 -17.67
C GLU A 39 8.05 -1.76 -16.38
N GLU A 40 7.19 -0.74 -16.35
CA GLU A 40 6.30 -0.46 -15.22
C GLU A 40 5.33 -1.62 -14.96
N ILE A 41 4.75 -2.21 -16.02
CA ILE A 41 3.85 -3.37 -15.88
C ILE A 41 4.59 -4.61 -15.35
N ALA A 42 5.88 -4.75 -15.67
CA ALA A 42 6.71 -5.86 -15.22
C ALA A 42 7.13 -5.74 -13.75
N LYS A 43 7.01 -4.56 -13.13
CA LYS A 43 7.34 -4.38 -11.71
C LYS A 43 6.41 -5.23 -10.84
N PRO A 44 6.93 -5.87 -9.78
CA PRO A 44 6.10 -6.58 -8.83
C PRO A 44 5.11 -5.61 -8.17
N ASN A 45 3.92 -6.11 -7.82
CA ASN A 45 2.91 -5.31 -7.15
C ASN A 45 3.43 -4.85 -5.77
N VAL A 46 3.37 -3.55 -5.53
CA VAL A 46 3.82 -2.93 -4.27
C VAL A 46 2.93 -3.41 -3.12
N LYS A 47 3.55 -3.90 -2.05
CA LYS A 47 2.85 -4.32 -0.84
C LYS A 47 2.81 -3.19 0.18
N THR A 48 1.85 -3.26 1.09
CA THR A 48 1.77 -2.32 2.22
C THR A 48 3.00 -2.41 3.13
N SER A 49 3.56 -3.61 3.31
CA SER A 49 4.77 -3.88 4.09
C SER A 49 6.06 -3.31 3.46
N ASP A 50 6.06 -3.05 2.15
CA ASP A 50 7.19 -2.42 1.47
C ASP A 50 7.24 -0.90 1.75
N LEU A 51 6.09 -0.30 2.08
CA LEU A 51 5.93 1.15 2.26
C LEU A 51 5.87 1.56 3.73
N PHE A 52 5.31 0.70 4.60
CA PHE A 52 5.11 0.98 6.02
C PHE A 52 5.59 -0.17 6.88
N THR A 53 5.91 0.14 8.14
CA THR A 53 6.08 -0.88 9.17
C THR A 53 4.70 -1.44 9.54
N THR A 54 4.51 -2.76 9.39
CA THR A 54 3.22 -3.44 9.62
C THR A 54 3.33 -4.55 10.65
N CYS A 55 2.32 -4.74 11.50
CA CYS A 55 2.25 -5.86 12.45
C CYS A 55 0.97 -6.70 12.26
N ASN A 56 1.14 -8.02 12.12
CA ASN A 56 0.04 -9.00 12.04
C ASN A 56 -1.03 -8.68 10.97
N LEU A 57 -0.62 -8.04 9.88
CA LEU A 57 -1.55 -7.60 8.84
C LEU A 57 -2.05 -8.79 8.01
N PRO A 58 -3.38 -8.98 7.85
CA PRO A 58 -3.92 -10.01 6.97
C PRO A 58 -3.49 -9.79 5.51
N LYS A 59 -3.27 -10.89 4.78
CA LYS A 59 -2.86 -10.87 3.35
C LYS A 59 -3.71 -9.95 2.47
N ARG A 60 -5.01 -9.85 2.76
CA ARG A 60 -5.94 -8.98 2.04
C ARG A 60 -5.57 -7.49 2.15
N PHE A 61 -5.07 -7.05 3.31
CA PHE A 61 -4.68 -5.66 3.56
C PHE A 61 -3.21 -5.40 3.20
N GLU A 62 -2.39 -6.44 3.16
CA GLU A 62 -1.01 -6.37 2.67
C GLU A 62 -0.94 -6.12 1.14
N HIS A 63 -1.93 -6.61 0.41
CA HIS A 63 -1.99 -6.55 -1.04
C HIS A 63 -3.16 -5.71 -1.55
N PRO A 64 -2.94 -4.44 -1.97
CA PRO A 64 -4.02 -3.58 -2.46
C PRO A 64 -4.79 -4.17 -3.65
N HIS A 65 -4.14 -4.97 -4.50
CA HIS A 65 -4.77 -5.63 -5.65
C HIS A 65 -5.80 -6.71 -5.26
N TRP A 66 -5.85 -7.13 -3.99
CA TRP A 66 -6.85 -8.10 -3.51
C TRP A 66 -8.26 -7.47 -3.45
N PHE A 67 -8.34 -6.14 -3.38
CA PHE A 67 -9.62 -5.41 -3.38
C PHE A 67 -10.21 -5.34 -4.79
N ASN A 68 -11.27 -6.13 -5.00
CA ASN A 68 -12.00 -6.23 -6.26
C ASN A 68 -13.49 -5.92 -6.04
N GLY A 69 -14.20 -5.57 -7.12
CA GLY A 69 -15.64 -5.33 -7.09
C GLY A 69 -16.06 -3.89 -6.83
N TYR A 70 -15.12 -2.95 -6.82
CA TYR A 70 -15.42 -1.52 -6.61
C TYR A 70 -15.93 -0.88 -7.91
N GLY A 71 -16.70 0.21 -7.77
CA GLY A 71 -17.36 0.85 -8.90
C GLY A 71 -16.41 1.24 -10.04
N CYS A 72 -15.21 1.76 -9.74
CA CYS A 72 -14.21 2.11 -10.74
C CYS A 72 -13.67 0.92 -11.55
N GLN A 73 -13.79 -0.31 -11.04
CA GLN A 73 -13.29 -1.53 -11.68
C GLN A 73 -14.36 -2.22 -12.52
N VAL A 74 -15.62 -2.17 -12.07
CA VAL A 74 -16.72 -3.00 -12.63
C VAL A 74 -17.76 -2.17 -13.38
N SER A 75 -17.96 -0.91 -12.99
CA SER A 75 -19.06 -0.11 -13.55
C SER A 75 -18.82 0.22 -15.01
N LYS A 76 -19.80 -0.12 -15.83
CA LYS A 76 -19.91 0.28 -17.24
C LYS A 76 -20.90 1.45 -17.43
N GLN A 77 -21.35 2.04 -16.33
CA GLN A 77 -22.35 3.11 -16.36
C GLN A 77 -21.74 4.37 -16.98
N HIS A 78 -22.48 4.99 -17.89
CA HIS A 78 -22.06 6.23 -18.50
C HIS A 78 -21.92 7.32 -17.41
N PRO A 79 -20.83 8.12 -17.39
CA PRO A 79 -20.59 9.13 -16.37
C PRO A 79 -21.78 10.10 -16.13
N PHE A 80 -22.51 10.47 -17.20
CA PHE A 80 -23.70 11.35 -17.08
C PHE A 80 -24.87 10.76 -16.28
N TYR A 81 -25.00 9.44 -16.19
CA TYR A 81 -26.11 8.81 -15.47
C TYR A 81 -25.75 8.43 -14.05
N ARG A 82 -24.59 8.87 -13.56
CA ARG A 82 -24.08 8.50 -12.25
C ARG A 82 -24.77 9.31 -11.15
N THR A 83 -25.28 8.63 -10.13
CA THR A 83 -25.90 9.27 -8.96
C THR A 83 -24.88 9.45 -7.84
N SER A 84 -25.21 10.30 -6.85
CA SER A 84 -24.40 10.45 -5.63
C SER A 84 -24.27 9.16 -4.84
N SER A 85 -25.31 8.31 -4.84
CA SER A 85 -25.26 6.99 -4.20
C SER A 85 -24.22 6.06 -4.84
N ASN A 86 -23.91 6.24 -6.12
CA ASN A 86 -22.85 5.47 -6.80
C ASN A 86 -21.43 5.91 -6.40
N GLU A 87 -21.27 7.02 -5.67
CA GLU A 87 -19.97 7.46 -5.18
C GLU A 87 -19.49 6.61 -4.02
N TYR A 88 -20.42 6.15 -3.16
CA TYR A 88 -20.11 5.21 -2.10
C TYR A 88 -19.60 3.89 -2.66
N GLY A 89 -18.46 3.41 -2.15
CA GLY A 89 -17.84 2.16 -2.62
C GLY A 89 -17.29 2.24 -4.06
N TRP A 90 -17.09 3.44 -4.61
CA TRP A 90 -16.56 3.56 -5.96
C TRP A 90 -15.08 3.20 -6.05
N TYR A 91 -14.27 3.63 -5.08
CA TYR A 91 -12.83 3.41 -5.06
C TYR A 91 -12.44 2.31 -4.06
N PRO A 92 -11.54 1.38 -4.44
CA PRO A 92 -10.98 0.41 -3.51
C PRO A 92 -10.09 1.10 -2.47
N PRO A 93 -9.95 0.53 -1.27
CA PRO A 93 -9.01 1.03 -0.28
C PRO A 93 -7.58 0.86 -0.77
N GLY A 94 -6.76 1.89 -0.59
CA GLY A 94 -5.32 1.86 -0.86
C GLY A 94 -4.49 1.55 0.39
N TRP A 95 -3.17 1.51 0.20
CA TRP A 95 -2.17 1.33 1.27
C TRP A 95 -2.25 2.41 2.35
N HIS A 96 -2.64 3.64 1.99
CA HIS A 96 -2.89 4.73 2.94
C HIS A 96 -4.24 4.66 3.68
N SER A 97 -5.18 3.85 3.19
CA SER A 97 -6.54 3.77 3.75
C SER A 97 -6.69 2.61 4.74
N VAL A 98 -5.80 1.63 4.67
CA VAL A 98 -5.79 0.45 5.56
C VAL A 98 -4.90 0.70 6.78
N SER A 99 -5.20 0.05 7.91
CA SER A 99 -4.34 0.14 9.09
C SER A 99 -3.04 -0.64 8.88
N SER A 100 -1.95 -0.15 9.47
CA SER A 100 -0.66 -0.87 9.46
C SER A 100 -0.64 -2.05 10.43
N ASP A 101 -1.46 -1.98 11.49
CA ASP A 101 -1.54 -3.00 12.53
C ASP A 101 -2.95 -3.60 12.61
N TYR A 102 -3.02 -4.90 12.90
CA TYR A 102 -4.28 -5.63 13.02
C TYR A 102 -4.22 -6.67 14.15
N PHE A 103 -5.06 -6.46 15.17
CA PHE A 103 -5.17 -7.35 16.34
C PHE A 103 -6.60 -7.85 16.49
N PRO A 104 -6.98 -8.94 15.81
CA PRO A 104 -8.34 -9.46 15.87
C PRO A 104 -8.58 -10.14 17.22
N LEU A 105 -9.78 -9.95 17.76
CA LEU A 105 -10.25 -10.77 18.88
C LEU A 105 -10.44 -12.22 18.40
N ARG A 106 -9.71 -13.17 19.00
CA ARG A 106 -9.85 -14.60 18.70
C ARG A 106 -10.97 -15.17 19.56
N GLN A 107 -11.99 -15.75 18.94
CA GLN A 107 -13.11 -16.38 19.65
C GLN A 107 -12.90 -17.87 19.94
N SER A 108 -11.70 -18.41 19.71
CA SER A 108 -11.42 -19.85 19.81
C SER A 108 -11.77 -20.46 21.17
N PHE A 109 -11.58 -19.71 22.27
CA PHE A 109 -11.99 -20.12 23.60
C PHE A 109 -13.51 -20.26 23.72
N SER A 110 -14.24 -19.21 23.35
CA SER A 110 -15.71 -19.18 23.41
C SER A 110 -16.34 -20.20 22.48
N GLU A 111 -15.77 -20.42 21.29
CA GLU A 111 -16.21 -21.47 20.37
C GLU A 111 -16.06 -22.87 21.00
N ALA A 112 -14.96 -23.13 21.69
CA ALA A 112 -14.75 -24.40 22.37
C ALA A 112 -15.78 -24.60 23.50
N LEU A 113 -16.06 -23.55 24.28
CA LEU A 113 -17.09 -23.58 25.31
C LEU A 113 -18.49 -23.76 24.72
N GLN A 114 -18.81 -23.08 23.62
CA GLN A 114 -20.10 -23.18 22.95
C GLN A 114 -20.37 -24.61 22.45
N ARG A 115 -19.35 -25.31 21.94
CA ARG A 115 -19.47 -26.73 21.54
C ARG A 115 -19.79 -27.65 22.72
N SER A 116 -19.39 -27.28 23.95
CA SER A 116 -19.69 -28.07 25.16
C SER A 116 -21.13 -27.91 25.66
N GLY A 117 -21.88 -26.94 25.12
CA GLY A 117 -23.28 -26.70 25.47
C GLY A 117 -23.47 -25.91 26.76
N MET A 118 -24.72 -25.86 27.22
CA MET A 118 -25.08 -25.14 28.46
C MET A 118 -24.57 -25.91 29.68
N PHE A 119 -23.89 -25.21 30.58
CA PHE A 119 -23.48 -25.77 31.87
C PHE A 119 -24.68 -26.32 32.64
N ARG A 120 -24.52 -27.52 33.20
CA ARG A 120 -25.49 -28.15 34.10
C ARG A 120 -24.75 -28.67 35.32
N ASN A 121 -25.30 -28.42 36.50
CA ASN A 121 -24.77 -28.96 37.74
C ASN A 121 -25.27 -30.41 37.93
N TYR A 122 -24.34 -31.36 37.95
CA TYR A 122 -24.60 -32.78 38.26
C TYR A 122 -23.79 -33.25 39.48
N SER A 123 -23.33 -32.33 40.33
CA SER A 123 -22.53 -32.65 41.51
C SER A 123 -23.40 -33.07 42.70
N LEU A 124 -22.88 -33.92 43.57
CA LEU A 124 -23.49 -34.23 44.86
C LEU A 124 -23.07 -33.20 45.92
N ASN A 125 -24.00 -32.83 46.80
CA ASN A 125 -23.70 -32.01 47.97
C ASN A 125 -22.90 -32.84 48.99
N THR A 126 -21.59 -32.63 49.03
CA THR A 126 -20.65 -33.34 49.93
C THR A 126 -20.08 -32.44 51.02
N GLY A 127 -20.59 -31.21 51.15
CA GLY A 127 -20.19 -30.31 52.23
C GLY A 127 -20.60 -30.92 53.58
N ALA A 128 -19.61 -31.32 54.38
CA ALA A 128 -19.83 -31.66 55.78
C ALA A 128 -20.23 -30.38 56.52
N ASP A 129 -21.27 -30.47 57.35
CA ASP A 129 -21.73 -29.34 58.15
C ASP A 129 -20.62 -28.92 59.12
N ARG A 130 -20.30 -27.62 59.12
CA ARG A 130 -19.30 -27.05 60.01
C ARG A 130 -20.07 -26.41 61.16
N SER A 131 -20.27 -27.18 62.22
CA SER A 131 -20.78 -26.64 63.47
C SER A 131 -19.74 -25.65 64.04
N ASN A 132 -20.01 -24.35 63.94
CA ASN A 132 -19.34 -23.34 64.76
C ASN A 132 -20.00 -23.32 66.15
N VAL A 133 -19.87 -24.42 66.89
CA VAL A 133 -20.23 -24.51 68.32
C VAL A 133 -18.95 -24.33 69.13
#